data_AF-A0AAN8QP74-F1
#
_entry.id   AF-A0AAN8QP74-F1
#
_cell.length_a   1.000
_cell.length_b   1.000
_cell.length_c   1.000
_cell.angle_alpha   90.00
_cell.angle_beta   90.00
_cell.angle_gamma   90.00
#
_symmetry.space_group_name_H-M   'P 1'
#
loop_
_entity.id
_entity.type
_entity.pdbx_description
1 polymer ?
#
loop_
_entity_poly.entity_id
_entity_poly.type
_entity_poly.pdbx_seq_one_letter_code
_entity_poly.pdbx_strand_id
1 'polypeptide(L)' 'MSVIRVKGTAKRRPDGQDNKEMPTGEVEVLAESVEILNVCRTLPFEIKDFMKKSESFRMQYWYLDLRSCSIT' A
#
# COMPACT_ATOMS: atom_id res chain seq x y z
N MET A 1 -2.82 -5.07 -7.75
CA MET A 1 -3.25 -4.45 -6.47
C MET A 1 -4.75 -4.24 -6.49
N SER A 2 -5.49 -4.90 -5.61
CA SER A 2 -6.92 -4.63 -5.41
C SER A 2 -7.12 -3.26 -4.76
N VAL A 3 -8.28 -2.66 -4.98
CA VAL A 3 -8.67 -1.36 -4.41
C VAL A 3 -9.79 -1.60 -3.41
N ILE A 4 -9.61 -1.13 -2.18
CA ILE A 4 -10.56 -1.32 -1.08
C ILE A 4 -10.93 0.03 -0.46
N ARG A 5 -12.15 0.10 0.07
CA ARG A 5 -12.62 1.16 0.95
C ARG A 5 -12.79 0.57 2.34
N VAL A 6 -12.18 1.20 3.35
CA VAL A 6 -12.31 0.79 4.75
C VAL A 6 -12.96 1.93 5.51
N LYS A 7 -13.96 1.61 6.33
CA LYS A 7 -14.54 2.52 7.31
C LYS A 7 -14.35 1.92 8.70
N GLY A 8 -13.94 2.76 9.63
CA GLY A 8 -13.63 2.35 10.99
C GLY A 8 -13.29 3.53 11.87
N THR A 9 -12.96 3.23 13.12
CA THR A 9 -12.59 4.23 14.12
C THR A 9 -11.07 4.28 14.29
N ALA A 10 -10.49 5.48 14.23
CA ALA A 10 -9.07 5.67 14.52
C ALA A 10 -8.84 5.62 16.03
N LYS A 11 -7.86 4.82 16.48
CA LYS A 11 -7.46 4.72 17.87
C LYS A 11 -5.93 4.68 17.98
N ARG A 12 -5.42 4.96 19.18
CA ARG A 12 -4.00 4.81 19.48
C ARG A 12 -3.62 3.32 19.43
N ARG A 13 -2.44 3.02 18.92
CA ARG A 13 -1.88 1.67 19.01
C ARG A 13 -1.60 1.31 20.48
N PRO A 14 -1.66 0.02 20.84
CA PRO A 14 -1.21 -0.44 22.15
C PRO A 14 0.26 -0.07 22.41
N ASP A 15 0.63 0.07 23.68
CA ASP A 15 2.01 0.33 24.08
C ASP A 15 2.97 -0.71 23.49
N GLY A 16 4.08 -0.22 22.90
CA GLY A 16 5.10 -1.05 22.25
C GLY A 16 4.78 -1.47 20.81
N GLN A 17 3.65 -1.06 20.24
CA GLN A 17 3.31 -1.27 18.81
C GLN A 17 3.38 0.01 17.96
N ASP A 18 3.92 1.10 18.50
CA ASP A 18 4.19 2.32 17.74
C ASP A 18 5.25 2.07 16.65
N ASN A 19 5.05 2.68 15.49
CA ASN A 19 6.02 2.64 14.39
C ASN A 19 6.58 4.03 14.08
N LYS A 20 7.78 4.33 14.57
CA LYS A 20 8.44 5.64 14.37
C LYS A 20 8.88 5.91 12.93
N GLU A 21 8.96 4.89 12.09
CA GLU A 21 9.29 5.03 10.66
C GLU A 21 8.09 5.53 9.83
N MET A 22 6.89 5.57 10.41
CA MET A 22 5.66 5.99 9.74
C MET A 22 5.06 7.24 10.39
N PRO A 23 4.67 8.27 9.60
CA PRO A 23 3.99 9.45 10.14
C PRO A 23 2.69 9.14 10.89
N THR A 24 1.99 8.07 10.52
CA THR A 24 0.77 7.59 11.17
C THR A 24 1.01 6.42 12.12
N GLY A 25 2.26 6.19 12.53
CA GLY A 25 2.66 4.97 13.22
C GLY A 25 2.21 4.87 14.68
N GLU A 26 1.70 5.95 15.27
CA GLU A 26 1.13 5.93 16.64
C GLU A 26 -0.34 5.50 16.67
N VAL A 27 -1.01 5.46 15.51
CA VAL A 27 -2.44 5.19 15.39
C VAL A 27 -2.73 3.99 14.50
N GLU A 28 -3.90 3.39 14.69
CA GLU A 28 -4.46 2.35 13.83
C GLU A 28 -5.96 2.57 13.63
N VAL A 29 -6.51 2.01 12.56
CA VAL A 29 -7.96 2.05 12.29
C VAL A 29 -8.56 0.70 12.66
N LEU A 30 -9.45 0.69 13.66
CA LEU A 30 -10.29 -0.46 13.96
C LEU A 30 -11.38 -0.56 12.88
N ALA A 31 -11.21 -1.48 11.93
CA ALA A 31 -12.11 -1.62 10.79
C ALA A 31 -13.49 -2.13 11.22
N GLU A 32 -14.54 -1.39 10.88
CA GLU A 32 -15.95 -1.75 11.13
C GLU A 32 -16.61 -2.30 9.86
N SER A 33 -16.19 -1.80 8.69
CA SER A 33 -16.64 -2.31 7.40
C SER A 33 -15.57 -2.16 6.33
N VAL A 34 -15.54 -3.12 5.40
CA VAL A 34 -14.64 -3.14 4.25
C VAL A 34 -15.46 -3.40 3.00
N GLU A 35 -15.21 -2.62 1.96
CA GLU A 35 -15.79 -2.81 0.64
C GLU A 35 -14.68 -2.98 -0.40
N ILE A 36 -14.87 -3.93 -1.29
CA ILE A 36 -13.98 -4.15 -2.43
C ILE A 36 -14.49 -3.28 -3.58
N LEU A 37 -13.75 -2.22 -3.88
CA LEU A 37 -14.09 -1.33 -5.01
C LEU A 37 -13.63 -1.91 -6.35
N ASN A 38 -12.50 -2.62 -6.34
CA ASN A 38 -12.00 -3.31 -7.53
C ASN A 38 -11.12 -4.51 -7.15
N VAL A 39 -11.37 -5.64 -7.80
CA VAL A 39 -10.56 -6.86 -7.66
C VAL A 39 -9.44 -6.82 -8.69
N CYS A 40 -8.21 -7.06 -8.24
CA CYS A 40 -7.07 -7.16 -9.15
C CYS A 40 -6.58 -8.62 -9.24
N ARG A 41 -6.16 -9.01 -10.43
CA ARG A 41 -5.42 -10.25 -10.64
C ARG A 41 -4.04 -10.17 -9.98
N THR A 42 -3.44 -11.33 -9.72
CA THR A 42 -2.08 -11.44 -9.18
C THR A 42 -1.12 -10.62 -10.04
N LEU A 43 -0.34 -9.77 -9.38
CA LEU A 43 0.65 -8.95 -10.07
C LEU A 43 1.78 -9.85 -10.60
N PRO A 44 2.34 -9.53 -11.78
CA PRO A 44 3.47 -10.30 -12.34
C PRO A 44 4.78 -10.11 -11.56
N PHE A 45 4.81 -9.19 -10.59
CA PHE A 45 5.95 -8.88 -9.73
C PHE A 45 5.49 -8.18 -8.43
N GLU A 46 6.35 -8.18 -7.41
CA GLU A 46 6.16 -7.38 -6.20
C GLU A 46 6.59 -5.92 -6.44
N ILE A 47 5.79 -4.96 -5.97
CA ILE A 47 6.04 -3.53 -6.19
C ILE A 47 7.35 -3.09 -5.52
N LYS A 48 7.72 -3.69 -4.38
CA LYS A 48 8.99 -3.43 -3.69
C LYS A 48 10.21 -3.77 -4.54
N ASP A 49 10.10 -4.73 -5.44
CA ASP A 49 11.19 -5.16 -6.33
C ASP A 49 11.13 -4.51 -7.71
N PHE A 50 10.20 -3.57 -7.92
CA PHE A 50 9.99 -2.96 -9.23
C PHE A 50 11.23 -2.21 -9.75
N MET A 51 11.95 -1.52 -8.86
CA MET A 51 13.19 -0.81 -9.18
C MET A 51 14.33 -1.74 -9.62
N LYS A 52 14.25 -3.04 -9.30
CA LYS A 52 15.26 -4.05 -9.66
C LYS A 52 14.98 -4.70 -11.03
N LYS A 53 13.86 -4.37 -11.68
CA LYS A 53 13.48 -4.91 -13.00
C LYS A 53 14.12 -4.09 -14.13
N SER A 54 14.25 -4.71 -15.30
CA SER A 54 14.78 -4.05 -16.50
C SER A 54 13.90 -2.85 -16.89
N GLU A 55 14.53 -1.84 -17.50
CA GLU A 55 13.84 -0.62 -17.92
C GLU A 55 12.66 -0.91 -18.85
N SER A 56 12.84 -1.78 -19.87
CA SER A 56 11.76 -2.17 -20.78
C SER A 56 10.55 -2.76 -20.05
N PHE A 57 10.80 -3.52 -18.98
CA PHE A 57 9.76 -4.11 -18.16
C PHE A 57 9.06 -3.06 -17.28
N ARG A 58 9.82 -2.11 -16.75
CA ARG A 58 9.26 -0.97 -16.00
C ARG A 58 8.40 -0.07 -16.89
N MET A 59 8.81 0.15 -18.13
CA MET A 59 8.02 0.90 -19.12
C MET A 59 6.70 0.20 -19.46
N GLN A 60 6.69 -1.12 -19.62
CA GLN A 60 5.46 -1.88 -19.88
C GLN A 60 4.43 -1.75 -18.74
N TYR A 61 4.90 -1.67 -17.50
CA TYR A 61 4.07 -1.58 -16.30
C TYR A 61 4.20 -0.21 -15.61
N TRP A 62 4.47 0.85 -16.36
CA TRP A 62 4.75 2.20 -15.82
C TRP A 62 3.65 2.71 -14.90
N TYR A 63 2.39 2.36 -15.17
CA TYR A 63 1.25 2.69 -14.30
C TYR A 63 1.35 2.09 -12.88
N LEU A 64 2.10 1.01 -12.69
CA LEU A 64 2.42 0.46 -11.36
C LEU A 64 3.61 1.18 -10.72
N ASP A 65 4.58 1.66 -11.52
CA ASP A 65 5.71 2.47 -11.04
C ASP A 65 5.25 3.78 -10.42
N LEU A 66 4.28 4.44 -11.06
CA LEU A 66 3.71 5.72 -10.62
C LEU A 66 3.03 5.64 -9.24
N ARG A 67 2.75 4.43 -8.75
CA ARG A 67 2.21 4.20 -7.40
C ARG A 67 3.30 4.11 -6.33
N SER A 68 4.57 4.05 -6.72
CA SER A 68 5.68 4.03 -5.77
C SER A 68 5.88 5.43 -5.19
N CYS A 69 6.10 5.50 -3.88
CA CYS A 69 6.29 6.75 -3.15
C CYS A 69 7.66 7.40 -3.42
N SER A 70 8.52 6.77 -4.23
CA SER A 70 9.90 7.20 -4.49
C SER A 70 10.04 8.37 -5.48
N ILE A 71 8.92 8.96 -5.93
CA ILE A 71 8.89 10.11 -6.84
C ILE A 71 8.91 11.46 -6.07
N THR A 72 9.28 11.47 -4.79
CA THR A 72 9.51 12.71 -4.01
C THR A 72 10.72 12.56 -3.10
#